data_AF-A0A926CBW1-F1
#
_entry.id   AF-A0A926CBW1-F1
#
_cell.length_a   1.000
_cell.length_b   1.000
_cell.length_c   1.000
_cell.angle_alpha   90.00
_cell.angle_beta   90.00
_cell.angle_gamma   90.00
#
_symmetry.space_group_name_H-M   'P 1'
#
loop_
_entity.id
_entity.type
_entity.pdbx_description
1 polymer ?
#
loop_
_entity_poly.entity_id
_entity_poly.type
_entity_poly.pdbx_seq_one_letter_code
_entity_poly.pdbx_strand_id
1 'polypeptide(L)'
;MSQNDQSSDRRSALLAYARRLRQRGDAAGARTLLRSFLARYPAEPQVWLLLASVAETRAEQRQAFEIALAYDPTNQVAARGLDVMQRRAAPVPDTSTPTFNRQAEPNTVAPTPSDQATRTRRTRERSAGEANILVLDEAVRARRIRWPLFAVLGLAAIVLLVSGLLIRQSSAAQQASRPTLAPLPAAAVTLASSTPLVATAASSAPPTATPQPAVVSTAPPPPVLATPASLTTPAPQPTLTPAAFGQIARAGVWNIGLLRPTDAVLLSGSIGDLQPQGRFVLALLAVGNTASSDQQLPPELITLSDARGNRYTAQPLASSAFLQTFGAGQSGLISMEQAVPAGGGLVSVPVIFDVPSEARGLTLSISGDPTQWSLGG
;
A
#
# COMPACT_ATOMS: atom_id res chain seq x y z
N MET A 1 -12.15 12.72 32.34
CA MET A 1 -11.80 13.53 31.14
C MET A 1 -11.40 12.69 29.92
N SER A 2 -10.91 11.45 30.05
CA SER A 2 -10.33 10.69 28.92
C SER A 2 -11.30 10.15 27.85
N GLN A 3 -12.62 10.12 28.08
CA GLN A 3 -13.55 9.56 27.09
C GLN A 3 -13.82 10.49 25.89
N ASN A 4 -13.75 11.81 26.09
CA ASN A 4 -13.96 12.76 25.00
C ASN A 4 -12.82 12.72 23.97
N ASP A 5 -11.57 12.63 24.43
CA ASP A 5 -10.39 12.57 23.55
C ASP A 5 -10.41 11.32 22.65
N GLN A 6 -10.69 10.15 23.24
CA GLN A 6 -10.80 8.91 22.46
C GLN A 6 -11.90 8.97 21.39
N SER A 7 -12.99 9.67 21.68
CA SER A 7 -14.08 9.83 20.71
C SER A 7 -13.67 10.73 19.54
N SER A 8 -12.89 11.78 19.80
CA SER A 8 -12.37 12.69 18.76
C SER A 8 -11.35 11.99 17.86
N ASP A 9 -10.45 11.20 18.45
CA ASP A 9 -9.43 10.45 17.71
C ASP A 9 -10.05 9.37 16.82
N ARG A 10 -11.07 8.66 17.32
CA ARG A 10 -11.79 7.67 16.50
C ARG A 10 -12.54 8.32 15.35
N ARG A 11 -13.14 9.51 15.57
CA ARG A 11 -13.83 10.27 14.52
C ARG A 11 -12.84 10.71 13.43
N SER A 12 -11.69 11.25 13.81
CA SER A 12 -10.67 11.71 12.85
C SER A 12 -10.08 10.54 12.05
N ALA A 13 -9.83 9.39 12.69
CA ALA A 13 -9.35 8.18 12.02
C ALA A 13 -10.36 7.65 10.98
N LEU A 14 -11.65 7.63 11.30
CA LEU A 14 -12.70 7.18 10.38
C LEU A 14 -12.86 8.11 9.17
N LEU A 15 -12.79 9.43 9.37
CA LEU A 15 -12.81 10.39 8.28
C LEU A 15 -11.59 10.23 7.37
N ALA A 16 -10.40 9.99 7.95
CA ALA A 16 -9.19 9.72 7.20
C ALA A 16 -9.33 8.43 6.35
N TYR A 17 -9.93 7.39 6.91
CA TYR A 17 -10.19 6.13 6.21
C TYR A 17 -11.14 6.31 5.02
N ALA A 18 -12.25 7.02 5.20
CA ALA A 18 -13.20 7.34 4.11
C ALA A 18 -12.52 8.08 2.95
N ARG A 19 -11.61 9.04 3.24
CA ARG A 19 -10.85 9.74 2.19
C ARG A 19 -9.92 8.80 1.42
N ARG A 20 -9.29 7.83 2.09
CA ARG A 20 -8.43 6.84 1.44
C ARG A 20 -9.23 5.92 0.51
N LEU A 21 -10.41 5.47 0.93
CA LEU A 21 -11.31 4.68 0.06
C LEU A 21 -11.65 5.45 -1.22
N ARG A 22 -12.01 6.73 -1.09
CA ARG A 22 -12.24 7.61 -2.24
C ARG A 22 -11.00 7.74 -3.14
N GLN A 23 -9.82 7.95 -2.56
CA GLN A 23 -8.56 8.06 -3.32
C GLN A 23 -8.22 6.77 -4.08
N ARG A 24 -8.66 5.61 -3.58
CA ARG A 24 -8.51 4.30 -4.24
C ARG A 24 -9.59 4.03 -5.30
N GLY A 25 -10.54 4.95 -5.51
CA GLY A 25 -11.66 4.78 -6.45
C GLY A 25 -12.84 3.99 -5.88
N ASP A 26 -12.79 3.56 -4.62
CA ASP A 26 -13.89 2.85 -3.96
C ASP A 26 -14.91 3.83 -3.36
N ALA A 27 -15.66 4.48 -4.24
CA ALA A 27 -16.71 5.42 -3.85
C ALA A 27 -17.87 4.73 -3.11
N ALA A 28 -18.19 3.47 -3.46
CA ALA A 28 -19.28 2.71 -2.85
C ALA A 28 -18.97 2.33 -1.39
N GLY A 29 -17.75 1.85 -1.13
CA GLY A 29 -17.27 1.56 0.22
C GLY A 29 -17.19 2.82 1.09
N ALA A 30 -16.66 3.92 0.54
CA ALA A 30 -16.61 5.21 1.23
C ALA A 30 -18.01 5.70 1.65
N ARG A 31 -19.00 5.58 0.75
CA ARG A 31 -20.38 6.00 1.02
C ARG A 31 -21.05 5.16 2.10
N THR A 32 -20.89 3.84 2.05
CA THR A 32 -21.43 2.92 3.06
C THR A 32 -20.88 3.24 4.46
N LEU A 33 -19.56 3.47 4.54
CA LEU A 33 -18.91 3.87 5.79
C LEU A 33 -19.44 5.21 6.30
N LEU A 34 -19.55 6.23 5.45
CA LEU A 34 -20.04 7.55 5.84
C LEU A 34 -21.50 7.53 6.29
N ARG A 35 -22.38 6.75 5.64
CA ARG A 35 -23.77 6.57 6.10
C ARG A 35 -23.84 5.92 7.48
N SER A 36 -23.00 4.91 7.74
CA SER A 36 -22.91 4.29 9.06
C SER A 36 -22.44 5.27 10.14
N PHE A 37 -21.60 6.24 9.76
CA PHE A 37 -21.12 7.30 10.65
C PHE A 37 -22.23 8.32 10.94
N LEU A 38 -22.98 8.74 9.93
CA LEU A 38 -24.11 9.67 10.06
C LEU A 38 -25.23 9.12 10.95
N ALA A 39 -25.41 7.79 11.02
CA ALA A 39 -26.35 7.18 11.96
C ALA A 39 -26.00 7.45 13.44
N ARG A 40 -24.73 7.72 13.76
CA ARG A 40 -24.25 8.01 15.12
C ARG A 40 -24.00 9.50 15.35
N TYR A 41 -23.56 10.21 14.32
CA TYR A 41 -23.17 11.62 14.38
C TYR A 41 -23.86 12.42 13.28
N PRO A 42 -25.20 12.59 13.34
CA PRO A 42 -25.94 13.26 12.28
C PRO A 42 -25.60 14.76 12.16
N ALA A 43 -25.13 15.38 13.25
CA ALA A 43 -24.86 16.81 13.34
C ALA A 43 -23.46 17.25 12.86
N GLU A 44 -22.62 16.34 12.35
CA GLU A 44 -21.24 16.65 11.96
C GLU A 44 -21.15 17.13 10.50
N PRO A 45 -20.91 18.42 10.22
CA PRO A 45 -20.99 18.97 8.85
C PRO A 45 -19.92 18.39 7.92
N GLN A 46 -18.76 18.03 8.46
CA GLN A 46 -17.62 17.49 7.70
C GLN A 46 -17.95 16.14 7.04
N VAL A 47 -18.81 15.33 7.68
CA VAL A 47 -19.22 14.02 7.17
C VAL A 47 -20.15 14.19 5.99
N TRP A 48 -21.09 15.13 6.07
CA TRP A 48 -22.00 15.49 4.98
C TRP A 48 -21.24 16.02 3.76
N LEU A 49 -20.23 16.88 3.97
CA LEU A 49 -19.33 17.34 2.90
C LEU A 49 -18.58 16.17 2.23
N LEU A 50 -18.10 15.21 3.02
CA LEU A 50 -17.44 14.02 2.47
C LEU A 50 -18.41 13.15 1.68
N LEU A 51 -19.63 12.96 2.19
CA LEU A 51 -20.69 12.20 1.53
C LEU A 51 -21.06 12.83 0.19
N ALA A 52 -21.19 14.16 0.13
CA ALA A 52 -21.43 14.90 -1.10
C ALA A 52 -20.35 14.63 -2.17
N SER A 53 -19.10 14.37 -1.76
CA SER A 53 -18.01 14.06 -2.69
C SER A 53 -18.01 12.64 -3.24
N VAL A 54 -18.74 11.71 -2.62
CA VAL A 54 -18.86 10.29 -3.02
C VAL A 54 -20.30 9.87 -3.35
N ALA A 55 -21.19 10.87 -3.44
CA ALA A 55 -22.59 10.69 -3.75
C ALA A 55 -22.75 10.05 -5.15
N GLU A 56 -23.68 9.11 -5.27
CA GLU A 56 -23.93 8.40 -6.53
C GLU A 56 -24.71 9.27 -7.51
N THR A 57 -25.62 10.08 -6.97
CA THR A 57 -26.54 10.89 -7.76
C THR A 57 -26.35 12.37 -7.43
N ARG A 58 -26.69 13.23 -8.40
CA ARG A 58 -26.72 14.68 -8.18
C ARG A 58 -27.74 15.07 -7.10
N ALA A 59 -28.85 14.35 -6.97
CA ALA A 59 -29.84 14.61 -5.93
C ALA A 59 -29.25 14.38 -4.54
N GLU A 60 -28.56 13.24 -4.34
CA GLU A 60 -27.87 12.93 -3.08
C GLU A 60 -26.76 13.95 -2.78
N GLN A 61 -25.98 14.35 -3.77
CA GLN A 61 -24.93 15.35 -3.62
C GLN A 61 -25.49 16.70 -3.16
N ARG A 62 -26.59 17.16 -3.77
CA ARG A 62 -27.27 18.40 -3.39
C ARG A 62 -27.79 18.32 -1.95
N GLN A 63 -28.52 17.25 -1.63
CA GLN A 63 -29.08 17.04 -0.30
C GLN A 63 -28.00 17.05 0.78
N ALA A 64 -26.85 16.41 0.53
CA ALA A 64 -25.74 16.39 1.48
C ALA A 64 -25.15 17.80 1.72
N PHE A 65 -25.04 18.65 0.69
CA PHE A 65 -24.61 20.05 0.88
C PHE A 65 -25.65 20.91 1.62
N GLU A 66 -26.94 20.73 1.33
CA GLU A 66 -28.03 21.43 2.02
C GLU A 66 -28.04 21.09 3.51
N ILE A 67 -27.89 19.81 3.86
CA ILE A 67 -27.82 19.37 5.26
C ILE A 67 -26.55 19.92 5.93
N ALA A 68 -25.39 19.92 5.24
CA ALA A 68 -24.16 20.51 5.79
C ALA A 68 -24.33 21.99 6.14
N LEU A 69 -25.01 22.78 5.28
CA LEU A 69 -25.32 24.19 5.55
C LEU A 69 -26.35 24.39 6.67
N ALA A 70 -27.30 23.47 6.81
CA ALA A 70 -28.27 23.53 7.90
C ALA A 70 -27.59 23.39 9.27
N TYR A 71 -26.55 22.57 9.37
CA TYR A 71 -25.75 22.44 10.60
C TYR A 71 -24.69 23.52 10.78
N ASP A 72 -24.06 23.98 9.68
CA ASP A 72 -23.07 25.05 9.70
C ASP A 72 -23.33 26.05 8.56
N PRO A 73 -24.11 27.12 8.82
CA PRO A 73 -24.43 28.14 7.82
C PRO A 73 -23.20 28.90 7.30
N THR A 74 -22.09 28.87 8.04
CA THR A 74 -20.85 29.56 7.66
C THR A 74 -19.97 28.73 6.73
N ASN A 75 -20.38 27.50 6.40
CA ASN A 75 -19.59 26.58 5.60
C ASN A 75 -19.53 26.98 4.11
N GLN A 76 -18.50 27.75 3.76
CA GLN A 76 -18.31 28.24 2.38
C GLN A 76 -18.14 27.11 1.36
N VAL A 77 -17.66 25.93 1.76
CA VAL A 77 -17.46 24.78 0.85
C VAL A 77 -18.81 24.24 0.38
N ALA A 78 -19.75 24.06 1.31
CA ALA A 78 -21.10 23.60 0.98
C ALA A 78 -21.86 24.62 0.12
N ALA A 79 -21.81 25.90 0.48
CA ALA A 79 -22.45 26.99 -0.27
C ALA A 79 -21.94 27.06 -1.72
N ARG A 80 -20.61 26.99 -1.90
CA ARG A 80 -20.01 26.96 -3.24
C ARG A 80 -20.38 25.71 -4.02
N GLY A 81 -20.47 24.55 -3.35
CA GLY A 81 -20.93 23.30 -3.95
C GLY A 81 -22.33 23.43 -4.55
N LEU A 82 -23.26 24.02 -3.81
CA LEU A 82 -24.63 24.26 -4.30
C LEU A 82 -24.69 25.25 -5.45
N ASP A 83 -23.97 26.38 -5.39
CA ASP A 83 -23.92 27.37 -6.49
C ASP A 83 -23.44 26.72 -7.79
N VAL A 84 -22.36 25.92 -7.73
CA VAL A 84 -21.85 25.20 -8.91
C VAL A 84 -22.90 24.23 -9.48
N MET A 85 -23.63 23.52 -8.62
CA MET A 85 -24.68 22.61 -9.06
C MET A 85 -25.89 23.35 -9.66
N GLN A 86 -26.26 24.51 -9.11
CA GLN A 86 -27.34 25.35 -9.65
C GLN A 86 -26.98 25.92 -11.01
N ARG A 87 -25.77 26.46 -11.18
CA ARG A 87 -25.27 26.95 -12.49
C ARG A 87 -25.27 25.87 -13.55
N ARG A 88 -24.94 24.62 -13.18
CA ARG A 88 -24.91 23.48 -14.09
C ARG A 88 -26.30 22.91 -14.40
N ALA A 89 -27.27 23.14 -13.53
CA ALA A 89 -28.66 22.70 -13.71
C ALA A 89 -29.51 23.72 -14.48
N ALA A 90 -29.05 24.98 -14.60
CA ALA A 90 -29.72 25.97 -15.42
C ALA A 90 -29.82 25.44 -16.86
N PRO A 91 -31.05 25.28 -17.41
CA PRO A 91 -31.22 24.90 -18.80
C PRO A 91 -30.49 25.94 -19.64
N VAL A 92 -29.62 25.49 -20.54
CA VAL A 92 -28.98 26.38 -21.51
C VAL A 92 -30.14 27.07 -22.23
N PRO A 93 -30.27 28.42 -22.14
CA PRO A 93 -31.34 29.09 -22.84
C PRO A 93 -31.22 28.73 -24.30
N ASP A 94 -32.27 28.11 -24.84
CA ASP A 94 -32.36 27.71 -26.24
C ASP A 94 -31.93 28.92 -27.06
N THR A 95 -30.71 28.84 -27.58
CA THR A 95 -30.17 29.88 -28.43
C THR A 95 -30.94 29.71 -29.71
N SER A 96 -32.01 30.50 -29.82
CA SER A 96 -32.87 30.59 -30.98
C SER A 96 -31.98 30.56 -32.20
N THR A 97 -32.09 29.48 -32.96
CA THR A 97 -31.40 29.28 -34.22
C THR A 97 -31.63 30.55 -35.03
N PRO A 98 -30.60 31.30 -35.47
CA PRO A 98 -30.84 32.32 -36.47
C PRO A 98 -31.34 31.59 -37.71
N THR A 99 -32.64 31.68 -37.96
CA THR A 99 -33.30 31.25 -39.18
C THR A 99 -32.59 31.93 -40.34
N PHE A 100 -31.66 31.21 -40.96
CA PHE A 100 -31.07 31.61 -42.22
C PHE A 100 -32.14 31.42 -43.28
N ASN A 101 -32.83 32.50 -43.59
CA ASN A 101 -33.85 32.62 -44.62
C ASN A 101 -33.19 32.36 -45.99
N ARG A 102 -33.05 31.08 -46.38
CA ARG A 102 -32.69 30.69 -47.75
C ARG A 102 -33.98 30.59 -48.54
N GLN A 103 -34.34 31.73 -49.12
CA GLN A 103 -35.38 31.87 -50.13
C GLN A 103 -35.27 30.79 -51.20
N ALA A 104 -36.42 30.19 -51.49
CA ALA A 104 -36.64 29.26 -52.58
C ALA A 104 -36.53 29.99 -53.93
N GLU A 105 -35.95 29.30 -54.91
CA GLU A 105 -36.42 29.41 -56.29
C GLU A 105 -36.83 28.01 -56.79
N PRO A 106 -37.97 27.89 -57.48
CA PRO A 106 -38.54 26.63 -57.93
C PRO A 106 -38.07 26.31 -59.36
N ASN A 107 -37.85 25.03 -59.66
CA ASN A 107 -38.09 24.57 -61.02
C ASN A 107 -38.77 23.21 -61.04
N THR A 108 -39.83 23.22 -61.81
CA THR A 108 -40.94 22.28 -61.95
C THR A 108 -40.65 21.28 -63.07
N VAL A 109 -41.51 20.26 -63.12
CA VAL A 109 -41.82 19.31 -64.23
C VAL A 109 -41.13 17.95 -64.05
N ALA A 110 -41.75 16.96 -63.38
CA ALA A 110 -42.90 16.09 -63.76
C ALA A 110 -42.47 14.85 -64.60
N PRO A 111 -43.34 13.84 -64.85
CA PRO A 111 -43.49 12.69 -63.96
C PRO A 111 -43.37 11.33 -64.72
N THR A 112 -43.89 10.27 -64.08
CA THR A 112 -44.40 8.99 -64.65
C THR A 112 -43.42 7.77 -64.63
N PRO A 113 -43.92 6.52 -64.66
CA PRO A 113 -44.06 5.68 -63.47
C PRO A 113 -43.57 4.22 -63.68
N SER A 114 -43.85 3.38 -62.69
CA SER A 114 -44.02 1.92 -62.77
C SER A 114 -42.80 0.99 -62.71
N ASP A 115 -43.12 -0.14 -62.07
CA ASP A 115 -42.46 -1.45 -62.04
C ASP A 115 -41.30 -1.63 -61.07
N GLN A 116 -41.58 -2.23 -59.90
CA GLN A 116 -41.88 -3.65 -59.65
C GLN A 116 -40.62 -4.44 -59.29
N ALA A 117 -40.80 -5.15 -58.18
CA ALA A 117 -40.27 -6.47 -57.90
C ALA A 117 -38.84 -6.61 -57.34
N THR A 118 -38.83 -7.30 -56.21
CA THR A 118 -37.76 -8.20 -55.74
C THR A 118 -36.56 -7.55 -55.06
N ARG A 119 -36.61 -7.50 -53.72
CA ARG A 119 -35.63 -8.22 -52.88
C ARG A 119 -36.07 -8.25 -51.42
N THR A 120 -36.76 -9.35 -51.11
CA THR A 120 -36.68 -10.04 -49.83
C THR A 120 -35.21 -10.17 -49.37
N ARG A 121 -35.03 -10.20 -48.04
CA ARG A 121 -33.88 -10.77 -47.31
C ARG A 121 -32.78 -9.78 -46.87
N ARG A 122 -33.01 -9.13 -45.72
CA ARG A 122 -32.02 -8.99 -44.62
C ARG A 122 -32.65 -8.27 -43.43
N THR A 123 -33.55 -8.96 -42.75
CA THR A 123 -33.85 -8.67 -41.34
C THR A 123 -32.96 -9.59 -40.51
N ARG A 124 -32.27 -9.00 -39.52
CA ARG A 124 -31.41 -9.64 -38.50
C ARG A 124 -29.90 -9.57 -38.74
N GLU A 125 -29.36 -8.35 -38.79
CA GLU A 125 -27.96 -8.04 -38.40
C GLU A 125 -27.76 -6.52 -38.32
N ARG A 126 -28.35 -5.86 -37.32
CA ARG A 126 -27.99 -4.48 -36.94
C ARG A 126 -28.54 -4.15 -35.55
N SER A 127 -27.85 -4.67 -34.53
CA SER A 127 -28.00 -4.20 -33.15
C SER A 127 -26.68 -4.46 -32.41
N ALA A 128 -25.60 -3.88 -32.93
CA ALA A 128 -24.30 -3.77 -32.26
C ALA A 128 -23.44 -2.80 -33.08
N GLY A 129 -23.53 -1.51 -32.81
CA GLY A 129 -22.70 -0.54 -33.53
C GLY A 129 -23.20 0.90 -33.51
N GLU A 130 -23.63 1.41 -32.35
CA GLU A 130 -23.81 2.86 -32.19
C GLU A 130 -23.68 3.30 -30.72
N ALA A 131 -22.63 2.83 -30.06
CA ALA A 131 -22.25 3.28 -28.72
C ALA A 131 -20.72 3.38 -28.62
N ASN A 132 -20.08 4.08 -29.57
CA ASN A 132 -18.63 4.33 -29.44
C ASN A 132 -18.10 5.55 -30.18
N ILE A 133 -18.83 6.68 -30.16
CA ILE A 133 -18.28 7.98 -30.55
C ILE A 133 -18.79 9.05 -29.57
N LEU A 134 -18.40 8.92 -28.29
CA LEU A 134 -18.57 9.98 -27.28
C LEU A 134 -17.65 9.76 -26.07
N VAL A 135 -16.43 9.24 -26.27
CA VAL A 135 -15.47 8.97 -25.17
C VAL A 135 -14.07 9.56 -25.44
N LEU A 136 -13.80 10.18 -26.60
CA LEU A 136 -12.47 10.68 -26.92
C LEU A 136 -12.24 12.18 -26.65
N ASP A 137 -13.13 12.87 -25.92
CA ASP A 137 -12.99 14.33 -25.66
C ASP A 137 -12.81 14.69 -24.16
N GLU A 138 -12.88 13.73 -23.24
CA GLU A 138 -12.61 13.98 -21.81
C GLU A 138 -11.11 13.95 -21.45
N ALA A 139 -10.28 13.28 -22.25
CA ALA A 139 -8.83 13.16 -21.96
C ALA A 139 -8.06 14.48 -22.15
N VAL A 140 -8.56 15.42 -22.97
CA VAL A 140 -7.87 16.68 -23.27
C VAL A 140 -8.24 17.80 -22.29
N ARG A 141 -9.47 17.83 -21.73
CA ARG A 141 -9.86 18.84 -20.73
C ARG A 141 -9.24 18.65 -19.35
N ALA A 142 -8.76 17.44 -19.02
CA ALA A 142 -8.15 17.15 -17.73
C ALA A 142 -6.75 17.76 -17.52
N ARG A 143 -6.10 18.32 -18.56
CA ARG A 143 -4.76 18.94 -18.43
C ARG A 143 -4.73 20.42 -18.11
N ARG A 144 -5.85 21.16 -18.23
CA ARG A 144 -5.84 22.64 -18.03
C ARG A 144 -6.08 23.12 -16.60
N ILE A 145 -6.57 22.27 -15.68
CA ILE A 145 -6.98 22.71 -14.32
C ILE A 145 -5.91 22.40 -13.25
N ARG A 146 -4.84 21.65 -13.56
CA ARG A 146 -3.83 21.26 -12.57
C ARG A 146 -2.70 22.28 -12.36
N TRP A 147 -2.57 23.28 -13.20
CA TRP A 147 -1.50 24.29 -13.12
C TRP A 147 -1.46 25.07 -11.79
N PRO A 148 -2.58 25.56 -11.22
CA PRO A 148 -2.53 26.29 -9.95
C PRO A 148 -2.14 25.40 -8.76
N LEU A 149 -2.47 24.11 -8.79
CA LEU A 149 -2.11 23.19 -7.69
C LEU A 149 -0.60 22.91 -7.66
N PHE A 150 0.03 22.75 -8.82
CA PHE A 150 1.49 22.61 -8.90
C PHE A 150 2.22 23.90 -8.52
N ALA A 151 1.66 25.07 -8.82
CA ALA A 151 2.23 26.35 -8.37
C ALA A 151 2.21 26.49 -6.84
N VAL A 152 1.11 26.09 -6.18
CA VAL A 152 1.01 26.11 -4.71
C VAL A 152 1.95 25.10 -4.05
N LEU A 153 2.06 23.89 -4.59
CA LEU A 153 3.00 22.87 -4.11
C LEU A 153 4.46 23.31 -4.29
N GLY A 154 4.78 23.94 -5.43
CA GLY A 154 6.11 24.50 -5.68
C GLY A 154 6.45 25.63 -4.71
N LEU A 155 5.51 26.55 -4.44
CA LEU A 155 5.71 27.63 -3.48
C LEU A 155 5.94 27.08 -2.05
N ALA A 156 5.14 26.10 -1.63
CA ALA A 156 5.29 25.47 -0.31
C ALA A 156 6.66 24.79 -0.15
N ALA A 157 7.15 24.11 -1.19
CA ALA A 157 8.48 23.50 -1.18
C ALA A 157 9.60 24.55 -1.06
N ILE A 158 9.49 25.68 -1.76
CA ILE A 158 10.46 26.79 -1.66
C ILE A 158 10.47 27.39 -0.25
N VAL A 159 9.30 27.62 0.35
CA VAL A 159 9.21 28.16 1.73
C VAL A 159 9.88 27.22 2.73
N LEU A 160 9.65 25.91 2.63
CA LEU A 160 10.30 24.92 3.49
C LEU A 160 11.82 24.90 3.31
N LEU A 161 12.30 25.03 2.07
CA LEU A 161 13.74 25.03 1.77
C LEU A 161 14.42 26.29 2.30
N VAL A 162 13.81 27.46 2.12
CA VAL A 162 14.29 28.73 2.69
C VAL A 162 14.28 28.69 4.22
N SER A 163 13.20 28.17 4.82
CA SER A 163 13.09 28.05 6.28
C SER A 163 14.17 27.11 6.84
N GLY A 164 14.45 25.98 6.18
CA GLY A 164 15.54 25.08 6.55
C GLY A 164 16.93 25.73 6.42
N LEU A 165 17.13 26.55 5.40
CA LEU A 165 18.39 27.29 5.19
C LEU A 165 18.62 28.34 6.30
N LEU A 166 17.57 29.05 6.71
CA LEU A 166 17.63 30.06 7.78
C LEU A 166 17.94 29.41 9.14
N ILE A 167 17.33 28.26 9.45
CA ILE A 167 17.64 27.51 10.68
C ILE A 167 19.12 27.10 10.71
N ARG A 168 19.65 26.58 9.60
CA ARG A 168 21.08 26.21 9.49
C ARG A 168 22.03 27.39 9.70
N GLN A 169 21.71 28.57 9.17
CA GLN A 169 22.53 29.76 9.36
C GLN A 169 22.51 30.26 10.82
N SER A 170 21.36 30.18 11.49
CA SER A 170 21.24 30.57 12.89
C SER A 170 22.06 29.67 13.83
N SER A 171 22.18 28.38 13.53
CA SER A 171 22.97 27.44 14.32
C SER A 171 24.49 27.70 14.21
N ALA A 172 24.96 28.19 13.06
CA ALA A 172 26.38 28.51 12.88
C ALA A 172 26.81 29.74 13.70
N ALA A 173 25.91 30.71 13.92
CA ALA A 173 26.20 31.90 14.72
C ALA A 173 26.34 31.61 16.23
N GLN A 174 25.68 30.56 16.74
CA GLN A 174 25.72 30.22 18.16
C GLN A 174 26.99 29.50 18.61
N GLN A 175 27.81 28.97 17.70
CA GLN A 175 29.09 28.34 18.04
C GLN A 175 30.23 29.35 18.28
N ALA A 176 30.06 30.61 17.87
CA ALA A 176 31.09 31.65 18.04
C ALA A 176 31.12 32.31 19.43
N SER A 177 30.17 31.98 20.32
CA SER A 177 30.04 32.59 21.65
C SER A 177 30.32 31.61 22.79
N ARG A 178 31.36 30.76 22.65
CA ARG A 178 31.89 30.05 23.82
C ARG A 178 32.94 30.93 24.50
N PRO A 179 32.72 31.39 25.75
CA PRO A 179 33.72 32.14 26.48
C PRO A 179 34.93 31.23 26.76
N THR A 180 36.08 31.57 26.19
CA THR A 180 37.38 30.97 26.51
C THR A 180 37.73 31.32 27.95
N LEU A 181 37.64 30.35 28.86
CA LEU A 181 38.14 30.48 30.23
C LEU A 181 39.67 30.53 30.21
N ALA A 182 40.23 31.61 30.77
CA ALA A 182 41.66 31.81 30.91
C ALA A 182 42.29 30.77 31.87
N PRO A 183 43.50 30.24 31.56
CA PRO A 183 44.19 29.31 32.44
C PRO A 183 44.81 30.05 33.65
N LEU A 184 44.52 29.58 34.87
CA LEU A 184 45.20 30.02 36.09
C LEU A 184 46.56 29.31 36.26
N PRO A 185 47.57 29.98 36.85
CA PRO A 185 48.90 29.42 37.08
C PRO A 185 48.94 28.44 38.26
N ALA A 186 49.84 27.46 38.12
CA ALA A 186 50.11 26.39 39.07
C ALA A 186 50.63 26.90 40.42
N ALA A 187 50.12 26.31 41.51
CA ALA A 187 50.78 26.29 42.81
C ALA A 187 50.79 24.86 43.35
N ALA A 188 51.99 24.42 43.71
CA ALA A 188 52.32 23.09 44.18
C ALA A 188 51.73 22.78 45.56
N VAL A 189 51.17 21.58 45.74
CA VAL A 189 51.09 20.91 47.04
C VAL A 189 51.41 19.43 46.86
N THR A 190 52.30 18.95 47.72
CA THR A 190 53.05 17.71 47.71
C THR A 190 52.41 16.65 48.63
N LEU A 191 52.68 15.36 48.34
CA LEU A 191 52.56 14.15 49.21
C LEU A 191 51.11 13.61 49.41
N ALA A 192 50.79 12.31 49.34
CA ALA A 192 51.56 11.10 49.60
C ALA A 192 51.02 9.85 48.86
N SER A 193 51.96 9.03 48.38
CA SER A 193 52.07 7.56 48.44
C SER A 193 50.82 6.65 48.34
N SER A 194 50.72 5.85 47.28
CA SER A 194 51.01 4.38 47.31
C SER A 194 50.63 3.66 46.00
N THR A 195 51.66 3.23 45.27
CA THR A 195 51.72 2.10 44.32
C THR A 195 51.35 0.77 45.00
N PRO A 196 50.86 -0.29 44.29
CA PRO A 196 51.55 -0.96 43.17
C PRO A 196 50.66 -1.21 41.93
N LEU A 197 51.16 -1.03 40.70
CA LEU A 197 52.07 -1.90 39.94
C LEU A 197 51.37 -3.15 39.37
N VAL A 198 50.75 -3.02 38.19
CA VAL A 198 50.88 -4.00 37.10
C VAL A 198 50.94 -3.24 35.78
N ALA A 199 52.16 -3.14 35.25
CA ALA A 199 52.45 -2.74 33.90
C ALA A 199 52.33 -3.97 32.97
N THR A 200 51.90 -3.77 31.73
CA THR A 200 52.42 -4.40 30.48
C THR A 200 51.59 -3.77 29.35
N ALA A 201 52.02 -2.62 28.82
CA ALA A 201 52.92 -2.49 27.66
C ALA A 201 52.27 -2.96 26.35
N ALA A 202 51.97 -1.97 25.51
CA ALA A 202 51.70 -2.13 24.10
C ALA A 202 52.87 -2.83 23.39
N SER A 203 52.56 -3.74 22.48
CA SER A 203 53.49 -4.17 21.44
C SER A 203 52.76 -4.22 20.11
N SER A 204 53.03 -3.18 19.31
CA SER A 204 52.78 -3.14 17.89
C SER A 204 53.74 -4.11 17.21
N ALA A 205 53.21 -5.12 16.52
CA ALA A 205 53.97 -5.92 15.56
C ALA A 205 53.12 -6.17 14.30
N PRO A 206 53.72 -6.12 13.10
CA PRO A 206 53.03 -6.40 11.84
C PRO A 206 52.73 -7.90 11.71
N PRO A 207 51.64 -8.30 11.03
CA PRO A 207 51.37 -9.70 10.80
C PRO A 207 52.40 -10.31 9.84
N THR A 208 53.24 -11.19 10.39
CA THR A 208 54.08 -12.14 9.68
C THR A 208 53.22 -13.05 8.81
N ALA A 209 53.54 -13.11 7.52
CA ALA A 209 52.98 -14.07 6.57
C ALA A 209 53.17 -15.51 7.08
N THR A 210 52.07 -16.22 7.27
CA THR A 210 52.08 -17.64 7.60
C THR A 210 52.36 -18.45 6.32
N PRO A 211 53.32 -19.39 6.34
CA PRO A 211 53.59 -20.25 5.20
C PRO A 211 52.43 -21.21 4.96
N GLN A 212 51.93 -21.17 3.73
CA GLN A 212 50.99 -22.10 3.13
C GLN A 212 51.54 -23.55 3.24
N PRO A 213 50.86 -24.48 3.93
CA PRO A 213 51.26 -25.88 3.91
C PRO A 213 51.08 -26.43 2.49
N ALA A 214 52.15 -27.05 2.00
CA ALA A 214 52.18 -27.75 0.73
C ALA A 214 51.08 -28.82 0.71
N VAL A 215 50.15 -28.68 -0.23
CA VAL A 215 49.18 -29.71 -0.59
C VAL A 215 49.94 -30.85 -1.23
N VAL A 216 50.08 -31.94 -0.48
CA VAL A 216 50.55 -33.23 -1.00
C VAL A 216 49.48 -33.73 -1.96
N SER A 217 49.83 -33.80 -3.24
CA SER A 217 49.02 -34.41 -4.29
C SER A 217 49.00 -35.93 -4.06
N THR A 218 47.95 -36.42 -3.42
CA THR A 218 47.67 -37.85 -3.31
C THR A 218 47.13 -38.38 -4.62
N ALA A 219 47.75 -39.47 -5.09
CA ALA A 219 47.45 -40.18 -6.32
C ALA A 219 45.97 -40.63 -6.41
N PRO A 220 45.41 -40.72 -7.63
CA PRO A 220 44.04 -41.18 -7.84
C PRO A 220 43.91 -42.67 -7.45
N PRO A 221 42.88 -43.05 -6.66
CA PRO A 221 42.59 -44.45 -6.39
C PRO A 221 42.08 -45.16 -7.66
N PRO A 222 42.27 -46.49 -7.77
CA PRO A 222 41.85 -47.29 -8.93
C PRO A 222 40.33 -47.27 -9.13
N PRO A 223 39.84 -47.47 -10.37
CA PRO A 223 38.42 -47.48 -10.68
C PRO A 223 37.75 -48.68 -9.99
N VAL A 224 36.93 -48.40 -8.98
CA VAL A 224 36.06 -49.39 -8.37
C VAL A 224 34.92 -49.66 -9.34
N LEU A 225 34.76 -50.92 -9.75
CA LEU A 225 33.66 -51.37 -10.61
C LEU A 225 32.32 -50.90 -10.01
N ALA A 226 31.54 -50.18 -10.81
CA ALA A 226 30.23 -49.67 -10.44
C ALA A 226 29.29 -50.83 -10.08
N THR A 227 28.98 -50.96 -8.79
CA THR A 227 27.86 -51.75 -8.31
C THR A 227 26.57 -51.17 -8.92
N PRO A 228 25.70 -51.98 -9.56
CA PRO A 228 24.47 -51.48 -10.16
C PRO A 228 23.59 -50.83 -9.09
N ALA A 229 23.32 -49.54 -9.26
CA ALA A 229 22.47 -48.77 -8.38
C ALA A 229 21.06 -49.36 -8.38
N SER A 230 20.63 -49.88 -7.23
CA SER A 230 19.24 -50.27 -6.98
C SER A 230 18.33 -49.07 -7.25
N LEU A 231 17.40 -49.22 -8.19
CA LEU A 231 16.33 -48.26 -8.46
C LEU A 231 15.47 -48.11 -7.20
N THR A 232 15.77 -47.11 -6.37
CA THR A 232 14.94 -46.76 -5.23
C THR A 232 13.64 -46.16 -5.74
N THR A 233 12.56 -46.88 -5.51
CA THR A 233 11.19 -46.41 -5.75
C THR A 233 11.02 -45.04 -5.10
N PRO A 234 10.61 -43.99 -5.84
CA PRO A 234 10.41 -42.67 -5.29
C PRO A 234 9.37 -42.73 -4.16
N ALA A 235 9.73 -42.21 -2.98
CA ALA A 235 8.82 -42.14 -1.85
C ALA A 235 7.56 -41.34 -2.24
N PRO A 236 6.36 -41.75 -1.78
CA PRO A 236 5.12 -41.06 -2.09
C PRO A 236 5.20 -39.60 -1.60
N GLN A 237 5.01 -38.64 -2.52
CA GLN A 237 4.92 -37.23 -2.14
C GLN A 237 3.68 -37.01 -1.26
N PRO A 238 3.79 -36.22 -0.18
CA PRO A 238 2.65 -35.89 0.66
C PRO A 238 1.60 -35.14 -0.17
N THR A 239 0.35 -35.58 -0.10
CA THR A 239 -0.78 -34.93 -0.77
C THR A 239 -1.12 -33.64 -0.02
N LEU A 240 -0.96 -32.49 -0.68
CA LEU A 240 -1.30 -31.19 -0.11
C LEU A 240 -2.81 -30.97 -0.14
N THR A 241 -3.38 -30.46 0.96
CA THR A 241 -4.82 -30.24 1.11
C THR A 241 -5.13 -28.74 0.96
N PRO A 242 -5.96 -28.34 -0.02
CA PRO A 242 -6.37 -26.95 -0.17
C PRO A 242 -7.19 -26.53 1.05
N ALA A 243 -6.83 -25.42 1.67
CA ALA A 243 -7.53 -24.87 2.81
C ALA A 243 -8.45 -23.72 2.44
N ALA A 244 -9.55 -23.62 3.17
CA ALA A 244 -10.45 -22.50 3.07
C ALA A 244 -9.86 -21.26 3.76
N PHE A 245 -10.17 -20.08 3.25
CA PHE A 245 -9.90 -18.84 3.98
C PHE A 245 -10.64 -18.84 5.33
N GLY A 246 -9.99 -18.39 6.38
CA GLY A 246 -10.49 -18.46 7.76
C GLY A 246 -10.19 -19.78 8.49
N GLN A 247 -9.69 -20.81 7.78
CA GLN A 247 -9.17 -22.01 8.43
C GLN A 247 -7.84 -21.71 9.12
N ILE A 248 -7.64 -22.31 10.30
CA ILE A 248 -6.40 -22.20 11.08
C ILE A 248 -5.62 -23.50 10.90
N ALA A 249 -4.41 -23.39 10.37
CA ALA A 249 -3.42 -24.46 10.30
C ALA A 249 -2.55 -24.46 11.56
N ARG A 250 -2.01 -25.63 11.92
CA ARG A 250 -1.24 -25.83 13.15
C ARG A 250 0.11 -26.45 12.84
N ALA A 251 1.18 -25.76 13.24
CA ALA A 251 2.54 -26.25 13.06
C ALA A 251 3.33 -26.09 14.37
N GLY A 252 3.46 -27.17 15.12
CA GLY A 252 4.08 -27.15 16.45
C GLY A 252 3.31 -26.24 17.40
N VAL A 253 3.97 -25.17 17.85
CA VAL A 253 3.40 -24.16 18.78
C VAL A 253 2.68 -23.01 18.06
N TRP A 254 2.61 -23.04 16.72
CA TRP A 254 2.06 -21.96 15.92
C TRP A 254 0.66 -22.28 15.41
N ASN A 255 -0.27 -21.36 15.64
CA ASN A 255 -1.58 -21.33 14.98
C ASN A 255 -1.54 -20.24 13.91
N ILE A 256 -1.75 -20.58 12.64
CA ILE A 256 -1.64 -19.63 11.52
C ILE A 256 -2.87 -19.75 10.65
N GLY A 257 -3.50 -18.62 10.31
CA GLY A 257 -4.64 -18.59 9.40
C GLY A 257 -4.60 -17.38 8.47
N LEU A 258 -4.98 -17.60 7.21
CA LEU A 258 -5.26 -16.53 6.25
C LEU A 258 -6.77 -16.25 6.27
N LEU A 259 -7.17 -15.12 6.87
CA LEU A 259 -8.58 -14.89 7.20
C LEU A 259 -9.43 -14.56 5.98
N ARG A 260 -8.91 -13.77 5.05
CA ARG A 260 -9.64 -13.32 3.85
C ARG A 260 -8.77 -13.41 2.59
N PRO A 261 -9.37 -13.59 1.41
CA PRO A 261 -8.64 -13.51 0.15
C PRO A 261 -7.94 -12.16 -0.06
N THR A 262 -8.59 -11.07 0.37
CA THR A 262 -8.07 -9.70 0.26
C THR A 262 -6.91 -9.39 1.20
N ASP A 263 -6.61 -10.28 2.14
CA ASP A 263 -5.48 -10.14 3.05
C ASP A 263 -4.16 -10.56 2.37
N ALA A 264 -4.22 -11.08 1.14
CA ALA A 264 -3.06 -11.27 0.26
C ALA A 264 -3.07 -10.25 -0.89
N VAL A 265 -1.97 -9.51 -1.06
CA VAL A 265 -1.87 -8.42 -2.04
C VAL A 265 -0.51 -8.45 -2.74
N LEU A 266 -0.54 -8.24 -4.06
CA LEU A 266 0.64 -8.00 -4.88
C LEU A 266 1.06 -6.53 -4.81
N LEU A 267 2.29 -6.27 -4.41
CA LEU A 267 2.86 -4.93 -4.30
C LEU A 267 3.88 -4.71 -5.42
N SER A 268 3.59 -3.75 -6.30
CA SER A 268 4.47 -3.33 -7.39
C SER A 268 5.18 -2.04 -6.96
N GLY A 269 6.27 -2.16 -6.22
CA GLY A 269 7.02 -1.00 -5.72
C GLY A 269 7.92 -1.34 -4.54
N SER A 270 8.67 -0.35 -4.08
CA SER A 270 9.51 -0.47 -2.89
C SER A 270 8.68 -0.44 -1.60
N ILE A 271 9.23 -1.05 -0.56
CA ILE A 271 8.70 -0.98 0.81
C ILE A 271 9.76 -0.26 1.64
N GLY A 272 9.53 1.03 1.91
CA GLY A 272 10.60 1.91 2.40
C GLY A 272 11.76 1.93 1.40
N ASP A 273 12.96 1.60 1.88
CA ASP A 273 14.19 1.53 1.09
C ASP A 273 14.41 0.17 0.40
N LEU A 274 13.57 -0.82 0.68
CA LEU A 274 13.70 -2.16 0.11
C LEU A 274 13.11 -2.20 -1.30
N GLN A 275 13.94 -2.58 -2.27
CA GLN A 275 13.52 -2.86 -3.64
C GLN A 275 13.32 -4.36 -3.84
N PRO A 276 12.21 -4.81 -4.45
CA PRO A 276 12.04 -6.20 -4.80
C PRO A 276 12.90 -6.55 -6.02
N GLN A 277 13.37 -7.79 -6.09
CA GLN A 277 14.00 -8.34 -7.29
C GLN A 277 12.99 -8.56 -8.42
N GLY A 278 11.72 -8.80 -8.06
CA GLY A 278 10.62 -8.78 -9.00
C GLY A 278 9.46 -7.95 -8.47
N ARG A 279 8.71 -8.54 -7.53
CA ARG A 279 7.59 -7.88 -6.85
C ARG A 279 7.43 -8.44 -5.45
N PHE A 280 6.92 -7.63 -4.54
CA PHE A 280 6.56 -8.13 -3.22
C PHE A 280 5.16 -8.78 -3.24
N VAL A 281 5.03 -9.89 -2.53
CA VAL A 281 3.74 -10.49 -2.18
C VAL A 281 3.57 -10.30 -0.68
N LEU A 282 2.54 -9.57 -0.28
CA LEU A 282 2.15 -9.38 1.11
C LEU A 282 1.03 -10.36 1.44
N ALA A 283 1.18 -11.15 2.50
CA ALA A 283 0.11 -11.93 3.11
C ALA A 283 -0.06 -11.50 4.57
N LEU A 284 -1.21 -10.94 4.92
CA LEU A 284 -1.53 -10.56 6.29
C LEU A 284 -2.15 -11.76 7.01
N LEU A 285 -1.35 -12.40 7.87
CA LEU A 285 -1.72 -13.64 8.55
C LEU A 285 -2.17 -13.37 9.98
N ALA A 286 -3.15 -14.15 10.45
CA ALA A 286 -3.49 -14.26 11.86
C ALA A 286 -2.60 -15.34 12.49
N VAL A 287 -1.70 -14.95 13.38
CA VAL A 287 -0.69 -15.82 14.00
C VAL A 287 -0.90 -15.85 15.51
N GLY A 288 -0.87 -17.04 16.12
CA GLY A 288 -0.87 -17.22 17.57
C GLY A 288 0.25 -18.14 18.00
N ASN A 289 0.83 -17.86 19.17
CA ASN A 289 1.89 -18.65 19.79
C ASN A 289 1.35 -19.36 21.04
N THR A 290 1.29 -20.69 21.01
CA THR A 290 0.84 -21.51 22.15
C THR A 290 1.98 -21.96 23.06
N ALA A 291 3.21 -21.51 22.83
CA ALA A 291 4.31 -21.76 23.75
C ALA A 291 4.08 -21.01 25.08
N SER A 292 4.88 -21.36 26.09
CA SER A 292 4.87 -20.72 27.41
C SER A 292 5.69 -19.43 27.46
N SER A 293 6.45 -19.12 26.40
CA SER A 293 7.26 -17.91 26.28
C SER A 293 7.03 -17.23 24.94
N ASP A 294 7.20 -15.92 24.90
CA ASP A 294 7.16 -15.16 23.66
C ASP A 294 8.21 -15.74 22.68
N GLN A 295 7.82 -15.94 21.43
CA GLN A 295 8.69 -16.51 20.40
C GLN A 295 8.61 -15.71 19.13
N GLN A 296 9.72 -15.62 18.41
CA GLN A 296 9.76 -15.02 17.10
C GLN A 296 9.25 -16.02 16.05
N LEU A 297 8.45 -15.54 15.09
CA LEU A 297 7.91 -16.37 14.02
C LEU A 297 9.04 -16.81 13.07
N PRO A 298 9.34 -18.12 12.93
CA PRO A 298 10.45 -18.58 12.10
C PRO A 298 10.15 -18.32 10.61
N PRO A 299 11.08 -17.74 9.83
CA PRO A 299 10.83 -17.39 8.42
C PRO A 299 10.61 -18.61 7.51
N GLU A 300 11.17 -19.77 7.86
CA GLU A 300 11.03 -21.03 7.13
C GLU A 300 9.69 -21.74 7.41
N LEU A 301 8.97 -21.32 8.45
CA LEU A 301 7.67 -21.88 8.79
C LEU A 301 6.63 -21.61 7.71
N ILE A 302 6.74 -20.47 7.02
CA ILE A 302 5.79 -20.04 6.01
C ILE A 302 6.53 -19.90 4.69
N THR A 303 6.07 -20.65 3.71
CA THR A 303 6.67 -20.66 2.38
C THR A 303 5.62 -20.32 1.35
N LEU A 304 6.05 -19.58 0.33
CA LEU A 304 5.23 -19.32 -0.84
C LEU A 304 5.77 -20.17 -1.98
N SER A 305 4.89 -20.84 -2.73
CA SER A 305 5.27 -21.60 -3.92
C SER A 305 4.53 -21.09 -5.15
N ASP A 306 5.18 -21.16 -6.32
CA ASP A 306 4.52 -20.87 -7.59
C ASP A 306 4.04 -22.18 -8.28
N ALA A 307 3.32 -22.04 -9.40
CA ALA A 307 2.86 -23.16 -10.21
C ALA A 307 3.99 -24.00 -10.84
N ARG A 308 5.24 -23.51 -10.83
CA ARG A 308 6.43 -24.24 -11.30
C ARG A 308 7.12 -25.00 -10.17
N GLY A 309 6.65 -24.86 -8.94
CA GLY A 309 7.23 -25.48 -7.74
C GLY A 309 8.42 -24.72 -7.14
N ASN A 310 8.72 -23.50 -7.62
CA ASN A 310 9.72 -22.64 -7.00
C ASN A 310 9.21 -22.20 -5.63
N ARG A 311 10.08 -22.18 -4.63
CA ARG A 311 9.74 -21.81 -3.25
C ARG A 311 10.43 -20.50 -2.88
N TYR A 312 9.69 -19.64 -2.20
CA TYR A 312 10.12 -18.34 -1.72
C TYR A 312 9.95 -18.29 -0.20
N THR A 313 10.99 -17.85 0.49
CA THR A 313 11.00 -17.68 1.95
C THR A 313 10.47 -16.31 2.32
N ALA A 314 9.81 -16.23 3.47
CA ALA A 314 9.40 -14.94 4.02
C ALA A 314 10.62 -14.06 4.34
N GLN A 315 10.45 -12.74 4.23
CA GLN A 315 11.49 -11.75 4.52
C GLN A 315 11.14 -10.94 5.77
N PRO A 316 11.71 -11.29 6.95
CA PRO A 316 11.40 -10.60 8.19
C PRO A 316 11.71 -9.10 8.15
N LEU A 317 12.83 -8.72 7.53
CA LEU A 317 13.21 -7.31 7.38
C LEU A 317 12.17 -6.51 6.58
N ALA A 318 11.58 -7.11 5.53
CA ALA A 318 10.53 -6.47 4.74
C ALA A 318 9.24 -6.28 5.55
N SER A 319 8.89 -7.24 6.42
CA SER A 319 7.78 -7.13 7.36
C SER A 319 7.93 -5.91 8.29
N SER A 320 9.13 -5.71 8.85
CA SER A 320 9.42 -4.56 9.70
C SER A 320 9.39 -3.24 8.93
N ALA A 321 10.04 -3.17 7.76
CA ALA A 321 10.02 -1.99 6.90
C ALA A 321 8.59 -1.60 6.47
N PHE A 322 7.74 -2.59 6.23
CA PHE A 322 6.34 -2.37 5.90
C PHE A 322 5.57 -1.72 7.05
N LEU A 323 5.70 -2.22 8.28
CA LEU A 323 5.05 -1.60 9.43
C LEU A 323 5.59 -0.21 9.76
N GLN A 324 6.89 0.05 9.52
CA GLN A 324 7.45 1.39 9.66
C GLN A 324 6.88 2.36 8.62
N THR A 325 6.70 1.90 7.38
CA THR A 325 6.20 2.73 6.27
C THR A 325 4.69 3.00 6.38
N PHE A 326 3.90 1.97 6.74
CA PHE A 326 2.43 2.04 6.70
C PHE A 326 1.76 2.13 8.08
N GLY A 327 2.54 2.03 9.16
CA GLY A 327 2.08 2.13 10.54
C GLY A 327 1.55 0.82 11.12
N ALA A 328 2.03 0.46 12.31
CA ALA A 328 1.46 -0.61 13.12
C ALA A 328 0.00 -0.30 13.54
N GLY A 329 -0.81 -1.33 13.68
CA GLY A 329 -2.24 -1.27 14.00
C GLY A 329 -3.16 -1.11 12.78
N GLN A 330 -2.67 -0.58 11.66
CA GLN A 330 -3.45 -0.47 10.41
C GLN A 330 -3.16 -1.60 9.42
N SER A 331 -1.89 -1.98 9.30
CA SER A 331 -1.42 -2.91 8.26
C SER A 331 -0.85 -4.21 8.85
N GLY A 332 -1.16 -4.47 10.11
CA GLY A 332 -0.53 -5.50 10.95
C GLY A 332 -0.26 -4.93 12.34
N LEU A 333 -0.15 -5.80 13.33
CA LEU A 333 0.07 -5.40 14.72
C LEU A 333 1.54 -5.53 15.09
N ILE A 334 2.17 -6.63 14.68
CA ILE A 334 3.57 -6.94 14.94
C ILE A 334 4.27 -7.38 13.65
N SER A 335 5.56 -7.11 13.52
CA SER A 335 6.36 -7.63 12.41
C SER A 335 6.85 -9.05 12.69
N MET A 336 7.35 -9.74 11.67
CA MET A 336 7.98 -11.05 11.83
C MET A 336 9.27 -11.02 12.67
N GLU A 337 9.88 -9.85 12.85
CA GLU A 337 11.06 -9.69 13.71
C GLU A 337 10.71 -9.54 15.19
N GLN A 338 9.44 -9.28 15.49
CA GLN A 338 8.95 -9.13 16.85
C GLN A 338 8.45 -10.47 17.37
N ALA A 339 8.62 -10.69 18.68
CA ALA A 339 8.13 -11.88 19.33
C ALA A 339 6.59 -11.83 19.42
N VAL A 340 5.95 -12.96 19.09
CA VAL A 340 4.52 -13.19 19.27
C VAL A 340 4.28 -13.61 20.73
N PRO A 341 3.42 -12.89 21.47
CA PRO A 341 3.17 -13.17 22.87
C PRO A 341 2.69 -14.60 23.13
N ALA A 342 3.26 -15.26 24.13
CA ALA A 342 2.85 -16.60 24.56
C ALA A 342 1.42 -16.62 25.11
N GLY A 343 0.66 -17.65 24.76
CA GLY A 343 -0.73 -17.82 25.20
C GLY A 343 -1.67 -16.70 24.76
N GLY A 344 -1.18 -15.78 23.91
CA GLY A 344 -1.94 -14.68 23.35
C GLY A 344 -2.96 -15.19 22.33
N GLY A 345 -3.99 -14.36 22.09
CA GLY A 345 -4.89 -14.56 20.95
C GLY A 345 -4.16 -14.43 19.60
N LEU A 346 -4.89 -14.61 18.52
CA LEU A 346 -4.35 -14.39 17.18
C LEU A 346 -4.00 -12.91 16.99
N VAL A 347 -2.79 -12.63 16.52
CA VAL A 347 -2.31 -11.29 16.15
C VAL A 347 -2.06 -11.23 14.66
N SER A 348 -2.29 -10.06 14.06
CA SER A 348 -2.06 -9.84 12.63
C SER A 348 -0.58 -9.58 12.35
N VAL A 349 0.04 -10.40 11.51
CA VAL A 349 1.46 -10.31 11.11
C VAL A 349 1.55 -10.18 9.59
N PRO A 350 2.13 -9.10 9.05
CA PRO A 350 2.35 -8.97 7.61
C PRO A 350 3.57 -9.82 7.22
N VAL A 351 3.35 -10.86 6.44
CA VAL A 351 4.41 -11.73 5.91
C VAL A 351 4.66 -11.34 4.46
N ILE A 352 5.91 -10.97 4.15
CA ILE A 352 6.28 -10.46 2.83
C ILE A 352 7.26 -11.41 2.16
N PHE A 353 7.04 -11.68 0.88
CA PHE A 353 7.89 -12.46 0.01
C PHE A 353 8.35 -11.59 -1.16
N ASP A 354 9.59 -11.75 -1.59
CA ASP A 354 10.06 -11.22 -2.87
C ASP A 354 10.00 -12.34 -3.90
N VAL A 355 9.20 -12.14 -4.95
CA VAL A 355 8.99 -13.14 -5.99
C VAL A 355 9.30 -12.53 -7.36
N PRO A 356 9.82 -13.33 -8.31
CA PRO A 356 9.94 -12.91 -9.69
C PRO A 356 8.60 -12.47 -10.28
N SER A 357 8.64 -11.50 -11.19
CA SER A 357 7.45 -10.90 -11.79
C SER A 357 6.58 -11.90 -12.58
N GLU A 358 7.20 -12.96 -13.06
CA GLU A 358 6.62 -14.04 -13.86
C GLU A 358 6.06 -15.20 -13.02
N ALA A 359 6.25 -15.20 -11.69
CA ALA A 359 5.66 -16.21 -10.81
C ALA A 359 4.13 -16.14 -10.89
N ARG A 360 3.46 -17.28 -11.06
CA ARG A 360 2.00 -17.42 -11.20
C ARG A 360 1.50 -18.58 -10.34
N GLY A 361 0.20 -18.61 -10.05
CA GLY A 361 -0.40 -19.67 -9.24
C GLY A 361 0.18 -19.74 -7.84
N LEU A 362 0.36 -18.57 -7.21
CA LEU A 362 1.00 -18.47 -5.90
C LEU A 362 0.17 -19.19 -4.83
N THR A 363 0.83 -20.07 -4.09
CA THR A 363 0.23 -20.89 -3.04
C THR A 363 1.05 -20.79 -1.77
N LEU A 364 0.40 -20.38 -0.68
CA LEU A 364 1.01 -20.26 0.65
C LEU A 364 0.90 -21.60 1.38
N SER A 365 2.01 -22.12 1.88
CA SER A 365 2.08 -23.37 2.64
C SER A 365 2.79 -23.18 3.97
N ILE A 366 2.40 -23.97 4.96
CA ILE A 366 3.01 -23.97 6.30
C ILE A 366 3.83 -25.24 6.48
N SER A 367 5.07 -25.09 6.94
CA SER A 367 5.95 -26.22 7.21
C SER A 367 5.37 -27.09 8.34
N GLY A 368 5.25 -28.40 8.10
CA GLY A 368 4.68 -29.35 9.06
C GLY A 368 3.15 -29.48 9.02
N ASP A 369 2.45 -28.74 8.17
CA ASP A 369 1.00 -28.85 7.97
C ASP A 369 0.69 -29.03 6.47
N PRO A 370 -0.19 -29.98 6.07
CA PRO A 370 -0.54 -30.19 4.66
C PRO A 370 -1.42 -29.08 4.06
N THR A 371 -1.86 -28.11 4.88
CA THR A 371 -2.70 -26.98 4.50
C THR A 371 -1.98 -26.03 3.54
N GLN A 372 -2.67 -25.68 2.45
CA GLN A 372 -2.22 -24.65 1.52
C GLN A 372 -3.34 -23.68 1.12
N TRP A 373 -3.02 -22.39 0.97
CA TRP A 373 -3.96 -21.37 0.47
C TRP A 373 -3.51 -20.85 -0.89
N SER A 374 -4.40 -20.91 -1.89
CA SER A 374 -4.16 -20.25 -3.16
C SER A 374 -4.43 -18.76 -3.04
N LEU A 375 -3.46 -17.92 -3.41
CA LEU A 375 -3.57 -16.47 -3.23
C LEU A 375 -4.28 -15.75 -4.40
N GLY A 376 -4.63 -16.47 -5.47
CA GLY A 376 -5.17 -15.88 -6.70
C GLY A 376 -4.13 -15.02 -7.44
N GLY A 377 -3.95 -15.26 -8.73
CA GLY A 377 -2.95 -14.57 -9.53
C GLY A 377 -3.32 -14.44 -10.99
#